data_AF-A0A2K5RP87-F1
#
_entry.id   AF-A0A2K5RP87-F1
#
_cell.length_a   1.000
_cell.length_b   1.000
_cell.length_c   1.000
_cell.angle_alpha   90.00
_cell.angle_beta   90.00
_cell.angle_gamma   90.00
#
_symmetry.space_group_name_H-M   'P 1'
#
loop_
_entity.id
_entity.type
_entity.pdbx_description
1 polymer ?
#
loop_
_entity_poly.entity_id
_entity_poly.type
_entity_poly.pdbx_seq_one_letter_code
_entity_poly.pdbx_strand_id
1 'polypeptide(L)'
;MQETHLSLERASSADSPEKSASGAGTRNLHFQFCLQQTLRMKAAGLLTLIGCLVIGAESKIYTRCKLAKIFSRAGLDNYWGFSLGNWICMAYYESGYNTTAQTVLDDGSIDYGIFQINSFTWCRQGTLQEQNHCHVPCSALITDDLTDAIICARKIVKETEGMNYWQGWRKHCEGRDLSEWKKGCEVS
;
A
#
# COMPACT_ATOMS: atom_id res chain seq x y z
N MET A 1 17.86 -30.50 -55.81
CA MET A 1 16.55 -31.18 -55.91
C MET A 1 15.91 -31.06 -54.54
N GLN A 2 14.86 -30.24 -54.46
CA GLN A 2 13.85 -30.04 -53.39
C GLN A 2 14.34 -29.82 -51.94
N GLU A 3 14.16 -28.66 -51.29
CA GLU A 3 12.93 -27.92 -50.88
C GLU A 3 12.05 -28.59 -49.82
N THR A 4 11.63 -27.74 -48.87
CA THR A 4 10.58 -27.85 -47.81
C THR A 4 11.00 -28.55 -46.49
N HIS A 5 10.73 -28.03 -45.28
CA HIS A 5 9.75 -27.04 -44.83
C HIS A 5 10.12 -26.47 -43.41
N LEU A 6 10.07 -25.14 -43.25
CA LEU A 6 9.47 -24.29 -42.18
C LEU A 6 9.24 -24.90 -40.76
N SER A 7 9.38 -24.23 -39.60
CA SER A 7 9.50 -22.81 -39.19
C SER A 7 9.88 -22.81 -37.69
N LEU A 8 10.57 -21.78 -37.18
CA LEU A 8 10.16 -21.09 -35.94
C LEU A 8 10.97 -19.79 -35.75
N GLU A 9 10.25 -18.70 -35.57
CA GLU A 9 10.68 -17.30 -35.58
C GLU A 9 11.54 -16.90 -34.36
N ARG A 10 12.44 -15.93 -34.56
CA ARG A 10 13.16 -15.22 -33.50
C ARG A 10 13.07 -13.69 -33.75
N ALA A 11 12.55 -13.04 -32.71
CA ALA A 11 12.47 -11.61 -32.34
C ALA A 11 13.23 -10.53 -33.14
N SER A 12 12.62 -9.33 -33.26
CA SER A 12 13.11 -8.09 -32.59
C SER A 12 12.31 -6.83 -32.98
N SER A 13 12.20 -5.89 -32.01
CA SER A 13 12.01 -4.42 -32.12
C SER A 13 10.65 -3.90 -32.63
N ALA A 14 10.11 -2.75 -32.22
CA ALA A 14 10.30 -1.79 -31.13
C ALA A 14 9.11 -0.79 -31.22
N ASP A 15 8.90 -0.02 -30.14
CA ASP A 15 8.31 1.34 -30.10
C ASP A 15 6.78 1.54 -29.91
N SER A 16 6.43 1.78 -28.63
CA SER A 16 5.57 2.85 -28.05
C SER A 16 4.13 3.11 -28.61
N PRO A 17 3.37 4.09 -28.05
CA PRO A 17 2.38 3.81 -27.00
C PRO A 17 0.97 4.31 -27.36
N GLU A 18 -0.10 3.57 -27.01
CA GLU A 18 -1.45 4.13 -27.09
C GLU A 18 -2.31 3.89 -25.85
N LYS A 19 -2.71 5.05 -25.30
CA LYS A 19 -4.01 5.35 -24.70
C LYS A 19 -4.26 4.84 -23.28
N SER A 20 -3.74 5.62 -22.35
CA SER A 20 -4.42 5.85 -21.06
C SER A 20 -5.78 6.50 -21.35
N ALA A 21 -6.84 5.72 -21.16
CA ALA A 21 -8.20 6.20 -21.24
C ALA A 21 -8.46 7.13 -20.04
N SER A 22 -8.62 8.41 -20.35
CA SER A 22 -9.15 9.43 -19.45
C SER A 22 -10.58 9.04 -19.04
N GLY A 23 -10.73 8.49 -17.84
CA GLY A 23 -12.00 8.28 -17.18
C GLY A 23 -12.54 9.59 -16.64
N ALA A 24 -13.09 10.42 -17.52
CA ALA A 24 -13.89 11.56 -17.13
C ALA A 24 -15.25 11.08 -16.60
N GLY A 25 -15.53 11.35 -15.33
CA GLY A 25 -16.90 11.60 -14.88
C GLY A 25 -17.61 10.47 -14.15
N THR A 26 -17.21 10.21 -12.91
CA THR A 26 -18.17 9.96 -11.82
C THR A 26 -18.05 11.07 -10.80
N ARG A 27 -18.41 12.27 -11.27
CA ARG A 27 -18.60 13.46 -10.44
C ARG A 27 -19.60 13.14 -9.32
N ASN A 28 -19.18 13.42 -8.09
CA ASN A 28 -20.01 14.13 -7.10
C ASN A 28 -21.31 13.49 -6.57
N LEU A 29 -21.57 12.19 -6.68
CA LEU A 29 -22.74 11.65 -5.93
C LEU A 29 -22.54 11.68 -4.41
N HIS A 30 -21.30 11.63 -3.90
CA HIS A 30 -21.03 11.72 -2.45
C HIS A 30 -20.99 13.17 -1.93
N PHE A 31 -20.61 14.14 -2.77
CA PHE A 31 -20.59 15.57 -2.42
C PHE A 31 -21.99 16.20 -2.36
N GLN A 32 -22.96 15.66 -3.12
CA GLN A 32 -24.32 16.19 -3.17
C GLN A 32 -25.10 16.00 -1.85
N PHE A 33 -24.84 14.91 -1.12
CA PHE A 33 -25.53 14.61 0.13
C PHE A 33 -25.19 15.57 1.27
N CYS A 34 -23.98 16.15 1.26
CA CYS A 34 -23.55 17.07 2.32
C CYS A 34 -24.20 18.45 2.21
N LEU A 35 -24.55 18.90 0.99
CA LEU A 35 -25.14 20.22 0.75
C LEU A 35 -26.67 20.25 0.95
N GLN A 36 -27.38 19.14 0.75
CA GLN A 36 -28.85 19.13 0.79
C GLN A 36 -29.48 19.20 2.19
N GLN A 37 -28.73 19.04 3.28
CA GLN A 37 -29.29 19.12 4.64
C GLN A 37 -29.30 20.54 5.24
N THR A 38 -28.73 21.54 4.56
CA THR A 38 -28.59 22.91 5.10
C THR A 38 -29.82 23.82 4.93
N LEU A 39 -30.86 23.39 4.19
CA LEU A 39 -31.99 24.27 3.81
C LEU A 39 -33.31 24.02 4.56
N ARG A 40 -33.34 23.19 5.62
CA ARG A 40 -34.56 22.99 6.43
C ARG A 40 -34.32 22.85 7.94
N MET A 41 -33.65 23.79 8.57
CA MET A 41 -33.77 23.94 10.03
C MET A 41 -34.03 25.39 10.40
N LYS A 42 -35.30 25.68 10.71
CA LYS A 42 -35.73 26.91 11.37
C LYS A 42 -35.36 26.80 12.84
N ALA A 43 -34.54 27.75 13.32
CA ALA A 43 -34.43 28.23 14.68
C ALA A 43 -34.74 27.24 15.83
N ALA A 44 -33.73 26.52 16.31
CA ALA A 44 -33.43 26.28 17.74
C ALA A 44 -32.33 25.21 17.85
N GLY A 45 -31.26 25.51 18.60
CA GLY A 45 -30.28 24.50 19.02
C GLY A 45 -28.88 24.66 18.41
N LEU A 46 -27.98 25.25 19.19
CA LEU A 46 -26.54 25.31 18.95
C LEU A 46 -25.91 23.91 19.19
N LEU A 47 -26.06 22.97 18.25
CA LEU A 47 -25.41 21.63 18.22
C LEU A 47 -25.78 21.07 16.84
N THR A 48 -24.92 20.88 15.83
CA THR A 48 -23.63 20.21 15.77
C THR A 48 -22.92 20.58 14.45
N LEU A 49 -21.79 21.28 14.51
CA LEU A 49 -20.84 21.38 13.40
C LEU A 49 -19.81 20.26 13.58
N ILE A 50 -20.19 19.01 13.30
CA ILE A 50 -19.22 17.94 13.11
C ILE A 50 -18.90 17.91 11.63
N GLY A 51 -17.76 18.50 11.28
CA GLY A 51 -17.32 18.69 9.91
C GLY A 51 -17.19 17.36 9.16
N CYS A 52 -17.76 17.32 7.96
CA CYS A 52 -17.44 16.31 6.97
C CYS A 52 -16.01 16.56 6.44
N LEU A 53 -15.00 16.17 7.21
CA LEU A 53 -13.67 15.89 6.65
C LEU A 53 -13.66 14.42 6.23
N VAL A 54 -14.37 14.10 5.15
CA VAL A 54 -14.07 12.88 4.41
C VAL A 54 -12.91 13.24 3.49
N ILE A 55 -11.69 13.15 4.03
CA ILE A 55 -10.51 13.09 3.18
C ILE A 55 -10.65 11.75 2.45
N GLY A 56 -11.03 11.80 1.17
CA GLY A 56 -10.95 10.61 0.33
C GLY A 56 -9.50 10.12 0.35
N ALA A 57 -9.28 8.86 0.71
CA ALA A 57 -8.00 8.23 0.50
C ALA A 57 -7.81 8.06 -1.01
N GLU A 58 -7.21 9.07 -1.66
CA GLU A 58 -6.67 8.93 -2.99
C GLU A 58 -5.66 7.78 -2.96
N SER A 59 -5.78 6.82 -3.87
CA SER A 59 -4.84 5.70 -3.93
C SER A 59 -3.51 6.17 -4.50
N LYS A 60 -2.41 5.78 -3.85
CA LYS A 60 -1.07 6.19 -4.25
C LYS A 60 -0.17 5.01 -4.44
N ILE A 61 0.29 4.85 -5.68
CA ILE A 61 1.36 3.93 -6.01
C ILE A 61 2.67 4.72 -5.93
N TYR A 62 3.49 4.40 -4.93
CA TYR A 62 4.79 5.05 -4.76
C TYR A 62 5.79 4.56 -5.80
N THR A 63 6.69 5.45 -6.24
CA THR A 63 7.88 5.03 -7.00
C THR A 63 8.95 4.50 -6.05
N ARG A 64 9.79 3.58 -6.53
CA ARG A 64 10.88 2.96 -5.74
C ARG A 64 11.71 3.98 -4.97
N CYS A 65 12.23 5.01 -5.64
CA CYS A 65 13.10 5.99 -4.96
C CYS A 65 12.36 6.98 -4.05
N LYS A 66 11.08 7.29 -4.33
CA LYS A 66 10.29 8.08 -3.39
C LYS A 66 10.06 7.29 -2.10
N LEU A 67 9.76 6.00 -2.23
CA LEU A 67 9.59 5.10 -1.09
C LEU A 67 10.91 4.91 -0.32
N ALA A 68 12.02 4.70 -1.02
CA ALA A 68 13.35 4.60 -0.42
C ALA A 68 13.68 5.83 0.46
N LYS A 69 13.39 7.05 -0.02
CA LYS A 69 13.59 8.29 0.74
C LYS A 69 12.69 8.35 1.99
N ILE A 70 11.44 7.91 1.89
CA ILE A 70 10.52 7.87 3.03
C ILE A 70 11.01 6.85 4.08
N PHE A 71 11.32 5.63 3.66
CA PHE A 71 11.79 4.56 4.54
C PHE A 71 13.13 4.89 5.22
N SER A 72 14.07 5.48 4.48
CA SER A 72 15.34 5.97 5.04
C SER A 72 15.09 7.02 6.12
N ARG A 73 14.27 8.05 5.84
CA ARG A 73 13.93 9.10 6.83
C ARG A 73 13.17 8.57 8.04
N ALA A 74 12.38 7.51 7.87
CA ALA A 74 11.67 6.84 8.95
C ALA A 74 12.56 5.90 9.78
N GLY A 75 13.86 5.80 9.47
CA GLY A 75 14.82 5.00 10.22
C GLY A 75 14.66 3.48 9.99
N LEU A 76 14.21 3.08 8.81
CA LEU A 76 14.10 1.67 8.45
C LEU A 76 15.43 1.06 7.96
N ASP A 77 16.41 1.87 7.53
CA ASP A 77 17.72 1.32 7.17
C ASP A 77 18.41 0.76 8.41
N ASN A 78 18.79 -0.53 8.35
CA ASN A 78 19.37 -1.31 9.43
C ASN A 78 18.47 -1.50 10.67
N TYR A 79 17.16 -1.25 10.57
CA TYR A 79 16.24 -1.57 11.66
C TYR A 79 16.17 -3.09 11.86
N TRP A 80 16.48 -3.56 13.07
CA TRP A 80 16.55 -4.99 13.40
C TRP A 80 17.50 -5.81 12.50
N GLY A 81 18.54 -5.16 11.95
CA GLY A 81 19.52 -5.80 11.06
C GLY A 81 19.06 -5.95 9.60
N PHE A 82 17.87 -5.44 9.25
CA PHE A 82 17.38 -5.45 7.88
C PHE A 82 17.76 -4.15 7.16
N SER A 83 18.49 -4.28 6.05
CA SER A 83 18.86 -3.13 5.21
C SER A 83 17.64 -2.45 4.60
N LEU A 84 17.78 -1.19 4.19
CA LEU A 84 16.72 -0.46 3.47
C LEU A 84 16.19 -1.22 2.25
N GLY A 85 17.04 -1.97 1.55
CA GLY A 85 16.66 -2.80 0.41
C GLY A 85 15.64 -3.89 0.76
N ASN A 86 15.68 -4.44 1.98
CA ASN A 86 14.68 -5.40 2.46
C ASN A 86 13.29 -4.79 2.51
N TRP A 87 13.16 -3.59 3.08
CA TRP A 87 11.89 -2.88 3.20
C TRP A 87 11.30 -2.51 1.85
N ILE A 88 12.14 -2.03 0.92
CA ILE A 88 11.70 -1.67 -0.44
C ILE A 88 11.28 -2.94 -1.20
N CYS A 89 12.07 -4.01 -1.15
CA CYS A 89 11.73 -5.28 -1.80
C CYS A 89 10.43 -5.87 -1.26
N MET A 90 10.27 -5.91 0.08
CA MET A 90 9.05 -6.39 0.72
C MET A 90 7.82 -5.61 0.25
N ALA A 91 7.85 -4.27 0.33
CA ALA A 91 6.72 -3.44 -0.07
C ALA A 91 6.32 -3.64 -1.55
N TYR A 92 7.29 -3.92 -2.42
CA TYR A 92 7.02 -4.23 -3.82
C TYR A 92 6.28 -5.55 -3.99
N TYR A 93 6.76 -6.63 -3.36
CA TYR A 93 6.18 -7.96 -3.52
C TYR A 93 4.87 -8.16 -2.75
N GLU A 94 4.62 -7.35 -1.74
CA GLU A 94 3.34 -7.37 -1.01
C GLU A 94 2.25 -6.57 -1.73
N SER A 95 2.54 -5.36 -2.20
CA SER A 95 1.48 -4.46 -2.71
C SER A 95 1.78 -3.77 -4.04
N GLY A 96 2.95 -3.99 -4.63
CA GLY A 96 3.42 -3.19 -5.77
C GLY A 96 3.54 -1.70 -5.44
N TYR A 97 3.84 -1.37 -4.17
CA TYR A 97 3.88 0.00 -3.63
C TYR A 97 2.55 0.74 -3.57
N ASN A 98 1.42 0.04 -3.70
CA ASN A 98 0.09 0.63 -3.63
C ASN A 98 -0.36 0.79 -2.17
N THR A 99 -0.56 2.04 -1.74
CA THR A 99 -0.98 2.34 -0.36
C THR A 99 -2.39 1.89 -0.03
N THR A 100 -3.27 1.73 -1.00
CA THR A 100 -4.67 1.31 -0.75
C THR A 100 -4.91 -0.15 -1.13
N ALA A 101 -3.85 -0.93 -1.32
CA ALA A 101 -3.96 -2.36 -1.62
C ALA A 101 -4.73 -3.07 -0.51
N GLN A 102 -5.68 -3.93 -0.89
CA GLN A 102 -6.45 -4.75 0.03
C GLN A 102 -6.59 -6.15 -0.55
N THR A 103 -6.30 -7.16 0.25
CA THR A 103 -6.42 -8.57 -0.13
C THR A 103 -7.30 -9.29 0.88
N VAL A 104 -8.40 -9.88 0.42
CA VAL A 104 -9.27 -10.70 1.27
C VAL A 104 -8.71 -12.13 1.29
N LEU A 105 -8.51 -12.68 2.48
CA LEU A 105 -8.03 -14.04 2.68
C LEU A 105 -9.18 -15.03 2.88
N ASP A 106 -8.88 -16.32 2.76
CA ASP A 106 -9.87 -17.41 2.86
C ASP A 106 -10.57 -17.47 4.23
N ASP A 107 -9.90 -17.00 5.30
CA ASP A 107 -10.46 -16.92 6.65
C ASP A 107 -11.34 -15.67 6.87
N GLY A 108 -11.51 -14.84 5.83
CA GLY A 108 -12.28 -13.60 5.86
C GLY A 108 -11.53 -12.40 6.44
N SER A 109 -10.30 -12.57 6.91
CA SER A 109 -9.43 -11.45 7.28
C SER A 109 -8.95 -10.71 6.03
N ILE A 110 -8.47 -9.48 6.21
CA ILE A 110 -8.06 -8.60 5.12
C ILE A 110 -6.65 -8.08 5.41
N ASP A 111 -5.79 -8.14 4.41
CA ASP A 111 -4.46 -7.53 4.44
C ASP A 111 -4.50 -6.11 3.87
N TYR A 112 -3.95 -5.15 4.61
CA TYR A 112 -4.09 -3.72 4.32
C TYR A 112 -2.78 -3.05 3.91
N GLY A 113 -2.91 -2.23 2.87
CA GLY A 113 -1.99 -1.19 2.48
C GLY A 113 -0.66 -1.69 1.95
N ILE A 114 0.32 -0.78 1.99
CA ILE A 114 1.61 -0.98 1.31
C ILE A 114 2.40 -2.21 1.83
N PHE A 115 2.15 -2.61 3.07
CA PHE A 115 2.81 -3.73 3.74
C PHE A 115 1.90 -4.94 3.95
N GLN A 116 0.68 -4.95 3.39
CA GLN A 116 -0.29 -6.05 3.52
C GLN A 116 -0.43 -6.54 4.99
N ILE A 117 -0.76 -5.61 5.88
CA ILE A 117 -0.88 -5.86 7.32
C ILE A 117 -2.27 -6.43 7.62
N ASN A 118 -2.33 -7.59 8.26
CA ASN A 118 -3.55 -8.37 8.44
C ASN A 118 -4.47 -7.85 9.57
N SER A 119 -5.79 -7.79 9.33
CA SER A 119 -6.78 -7.34 10.33
C SER A 119 -7.03 -8.30 11.47
N PHE A 120 -6.83 -9.61 11.31
CA PHE A 120 -7.07 -10.55 12.40
C PHE A 120 -6.13 -10.28 13.59
N THR A 121 -4.88 -9.92 13.29
CA THR A 121 -3.83 -9.76 14.29
C THR A 121 -3.51 -8.28 14.56
N TRP A 122 -3.28 -7.47 13.54
CA TRP A 122 -2.49 -6.24 13.72
C TRP A 122 -3.30 -4.96 13.83
N CYS A 123 -4.41 -4.84 13.11
CA CYS A 123 -5.26 -3.63 13.11
C CYS A 123 -6.72 -3.97 13.39
N ARG A 124 -7.55 -2.95 13.68
CA ARG A 124 -8.99 -3.13 13.89
C ARG A 124 -9.82 -2.52 12.77
N GLN A 125 -10.70 -3.28 12.13
CA GLN A 125 -11.69 -2.77 11.18
C GLN A 125 -13.03 -2.47 11.86
N GLY A 126 -13.40 -3.25 12.88
CA GLY A 126 -14.66 -3.04 13.59
C GLY A 126 -15.23 -4.25 14.31
N THR A 127 -14.58 -5.42 14.23
CA THR A 127 -15.03 -6.62 14.97
C THR A 127 -14.27 -6.78 16.29
N LEU A 128 -14.92 -7.36 17.31
CA LEU A 128 -14.31 -7.59 18.62
C LEU A 128 -13.33 -8.77 18.65
N GLN A 129 -13.30 -9.59 17.60
CA GLN A 129 -12.38 -10.74 17.51
C GLN A 129 -10.95 -10.34 17.10
N GLU A 130 -10.78 -9.12 16.58
CA GLU A 130 -9.48 -8.59 16.13
C GLU A 130 -8.60 -8.19 17.33
N GLN A 131 -7.39 -8.75 17.37
CA GLN A 131 -6.43 -8.53 18.46
C GLN A 131 -5.92 -7.08 18.50
N ASN A 132 -5.74 -6.47 17.32
CA ASN A 132 -5.29 -5.09 17.13
C ASN A 132 -3.98 -4.76 17.86
N HIS A 133 -2.94 -5.59 17.66
CA HIS A 133 -1.64 -5.40 18.31
C HIS A 133 -1.04 -4.01 18.04
N CYS A 134 -1.23 -3.43 16.86
CA CYS A 134 -0.73 -2.10 16.53
C CYS A 134 -1.57 -0.95 17.10
N HIS A 135 -2.73 -1.22 17.71
CA HIS A 135 -3.61 -0.22 18.30
C HIS A 135 -4.07 0.87 17.30
N VAL A 136 -4.27 0.50 16.04
CA VAL A 136 -4.68 1.40 14.96
C VAL A 136 -5.90 0.84 14.22
N PRO A 137 -6.79 1.71 13.71
CA PRO A 137 -7.81 1.25 12.79
C PRO A 137 -7.15 0.83 11.46
N CYS A 138 -7.65 -0.23 10.81
CA CYS A 138 -7.09 -0.67 9.52
C CYS A 138 -7.16 0.41 8.43
N SER A 139 -8.11 1.35 8.53
CA SER A 139 -8.21 2.51 7.66
C SER A 139 -6.99 3.46 7.73
N ALA A 140 -6.26 3.48 8.86
CA ALA A 140 -5.03 4.26 8.98
C ALA A 140 -3.87 3.66 8.17
N LEU A 141 -3.95 2.36 7.82
CA LEU A 141 -2.92 1.65 7.07
C LEU A 141 -3.03 1.84 5.55
N ILE A 142 -4.15 2.40 5.07
CA ILE A 142 -4.44 2.63 3.65
C ILE A 142 -4.45 4.11 3.29
N THR A 143 -3.64 4.91 3.96
CA THR A 143 -3.51 6.35 3.67
C THR A 143 -2.25 6.67 2.88
N ASP A 144 -2.20 7.88 2.34
CA ASP A 144 -1.02 8.44 1.68
C ASP A 144 0.17 8.63 2.62
N ASP A 145 -0.12 8.88 3.90
CA ASP A 145 0.87 8.99 4.96
C ASP A 145 1.20 7.60 5.50
N LEU A 146 2.44 7.18 5.30
CA LEU A 146 2.89 5.84 5.67
C LEU A 146 3.24 5.71 7.16
N THR A 147 3.06 6.76 7.97
CA THR A 147 3.51 6.79 9.37
C THR A 147 2.95 5.61 10.18
N ASP A 148 1.63 5.42 10.18
CA ASP A 148 1.00 4.32 10.94
C ASP A 148 1.39 2.94 10.40
N ALA A 149 1.46 2.79 9.07
CA ALA A 149 1.89 1.57 8.42
C ALA A 149 3.35 1.20 8.78
N ILE A 150 4.25 2.18 8.80
CA ILE A 150 5.67 2.00 9.16
C ILE A 150 5.81 1.65 10.63
N ILE A 151 5.10 2.34 11.52
CA ILE A 151 5.13 2.04 12.96
C ILE A 151 4.64 0.61 13.21
N CYS A 152 3.54 0.21 12.58
CA CYS A 152 3.01 -1.13 12.73
C CYS A 152 3.97 -2.19 12.14
N ALA A 153 4.54 -1.98 10.95
CA ALA A 153 5.51 -2.90 10.36
C ALA A 153 6.79 -3.06 11.22
N ARG A 154 7.26 -1.98 11.86
CA ARG A 154 8.38 -2.05 12.82
C ARG A 154 8.04 -2.89 14.05
N LYS A 155 6.80 -2.82 14.52
CA LYS A 155 6.31 -3.65 15.63
C LYS A 155 6.22 -5.12 15.21
N ILE A 156 5.70 -5.40 14.02
CA ILE A 156 5.64 -6.75 13.45
C ILE A 156 7.04 -7.38 13.43
N VAL A 157 8.03 -6.72 12.81
CA VAL A 157 9.41 -7.23 12.77
C VAL A 157 9.96 -7.54 14.16
N LYS A 158 9.66 -6.70 15.16
CA LYS A 158 10.10 -6.89 16.53
C LYS A 158 9.43 -8.11 17.19
N GLU A 159 8.13 -8.29 16.99
CA GLU A 159 7.34 -9.33 17.65
C GLU A 159 7.39 -10.68 16.95
N THR A 160 7.64 -10.69 15.64
CA THR A 160 7.85 -11.91 14.84
C THR A 160 9.33 -12.24 14.63
N GLU A 161 10.22 -11.55 15.35
CA GLU A 161 11.68 -11.73 15.31
C GLU A 161 12.28 -11.71 13.89
N GLY A 162 11.73 -10.85 13.01
CA GLY A 162 12.20 -10.70 11.65
C GLY A 162 11.10 -10.48 10.63
N MET A 163 11.45 -10.56 9.34
CA MET A 163 10.54 -10.30 8.22
C MET A 163 9.77 -11.53 7.73
N ASN A 164 9.84 -12.66 8.44
CA ASN A 164 9.16 -13.91 8.06
C ASN A 164 7.63 -13.84 8.06
N TYR A 165 7.06 -12.81 8.67
CA TYR A 165 5.63 -12.50 8.56
C TYR A 165 5.20 -12.31 7.08
N TRP A 166 6.02 -11.64 6.27
CA TRP A 166 5.72 -11.31 4.88
C TRP A 166 6.15 -12.42 3.92
N GLN A 167 5.18 -13.14 3.36
CA GLN A 167 5.47 -14.24 2.41
C GLN A 167 6.08 -13.73 1.10
N GLY A 168 5.70 -12.53 0.64
CA GLY A 168 6.31 -11.88 -0.52
C GLY A 168 7.80 -11.62 -0.30
N TRP A 169 8.17 -11.13 0.89
CA TRP A 169 9.57 -10.96 1.27
C TRP A 169 10.32 -12.30 1.33
N ARG A 170 9.77 -13.32 2.01
CA ARG A 170 10.42 -14.64 2.11
C ARG A 170 10.73 -15.25 0.75
N LYS A 171 9.76 -15.21 -0.16
CA LYS A 171 9.89 -15.84 -1.48
C LYS A 171 10.85 -15.08 -2.41
N HIS A 172 10.86 -13.76 -2.32
CA HIS A 172 11.47 -12.91 -3.35
C HIS A 172 12.65 -12.05 -2.88
N CYS A 173 12.87 -11.91 -1.58
CA CYS A 173 13.85 -10.98 -1.01
C CYS A 173 14.84 -11.66 -0.06
N GLU A 174 14.38 -12.63 0.74
CA GLU A 174 15.21 -13.30 1.75
C GLU A 174 16.49 -13.92 1.13
N GLY A 175 17.63 -13.67 1.77
CA GLY A 175 18.94 -14.22 1.39
C GLY A 175 19.52 -13.69 0.07
N ARG A 176 18.91 -12.70 -0.57
CA ARG A 176 19.38 -12.12 -1.83
C ARG A 176 20.19 -10.85 -1.59
N ASP A 177 21.03 -10.49 -2.55
CA ASP A 177 21.60 -9.14 -2.60
C ASP A 177 20.49 -8.14 -2.98
N LEU A 178 20.17 -7.25 -2.05
CA LEU A 178 19.15 -6.22 -2.22
C LEU A 178 19.73 -4.81 -2.43
N SER A 179 21.03 -4.71 -2.72
CA SER A 179 21.72 -3.43 -2.98
C SER A 179 21.07 -2.64 -4.14
N GLU A 180 20.63 -3.35 -5.19
CA GLU A 180 19.96 -2.77 -6.36
C GLU A 180 18.64 -2.06 -6.00
N TRP A 181 17.94 -2.46 -4.93
CA TRP A 181 16.68 -1.85 -4.53
C TRP A 181 16.80 -0.40 -4.07
N LYS A 182 17.97 0.00 -3.54
CA LYS A 182 18.26 1.41 -3.20
C LYS A 182 19.17 2.12 -4.20
N LYS A 183 19.71 1.42 -5.20
CA LYS A 183 20.62 1.98 -6.19
C LYS A 183 19.97 3.12 -6.99
N GLY A 184 20.72 4.21 -7.16
CA GLY A 184 20.26 5.42 -7.85
C GLY A 184 19.21 6.22 -7.07
N CYS A 185 18.83 5.80 -5.87
CA CYS A 185 18.06 6.63 -4.96
C CYS A 185 19.05 7.42 -4.11
N GLU A 186 18.92 8.74 -4.09
CA GLU A 186 19.72 9.62 -3.23
C GLU A 186 19.31 9.45 -1.77
N VAL A 187 19.75 8.34 -1.16
CA VAL A 187 19.52 7.99 0.24
C VAL A 187 20.86 7.64 0.87
N SER A 188 21.16 8.30 1.98
CA SER A 188 22.41 8.13 2.76
C SER A 188 22.32 6.92 3.68
#